data_AF-A0A495LKW4-F1
#
_entry.id   AF-A0A495LKW4-F1
#
_cell.length_a   1.000
_cell.length_b   1.000
_cell.length_c   1.000
_cell.angle_alpha   90.00
_cell.angle_beta   90.00
_cell.angle_gamma   90.00
#
_symmetry.space_group_name_H-M   'P 1'
#
loop_
_entity.id
_entity.type
_entity.pdbx_description
1 polymer ?
#
loop_
_entity_poly.entity_id
_entity_poly.type
_entity_poly.pdbx_seq_one_letter_code
_entity_poly.pdbx_strand_id
1 'polypeptide(L)'
;MKTFDKKFWIIFFPFIVIILMILYFPYWIRDKLFFYDFNDMGQIGDTFGGIMSPFIGIAGAILTFLAFWVQFKANEQQKDDLKDQKKRDYLERFEDRFFEMINIHRENINQSKYSKYDPESGKISSSENRKVFKLIFQEFKECLYDVRRFSNSNNPEDYLHPTYHKKVKNRIKQINPSINLIEFITIDIAYSILFYGVSEEGEIILRPIFQNKYNNNYYFKLIKYIQLKPKRENKELYKKWEEIQKLNHEERSFILDEIYNYNKGTNPIKEISEKSTFFMPLAKYSKYYGGHQHRLSHYFRHLFQSFKYLSSQDILDKKNKYFYGKIFRAQISTHEQAIIFINSITRLGYNWEYTSKYENINKLSGEKLKQKEEELKFITYYQLIKNLPGTHLIGIKHKDYYPNVKFEIENN
;
A
#
# COMPACT_ATOMS: atom_id res chain seq x y z
N MET A 1 24.11 12.89 33.24
CA MET A 1 24.19 13.26 34.67
C MET A 1 25.64 13.18 35.11
N LYS A 2 26.19 14.14 35.87
CA LYS A 2 27.59 14.07 36.33
C LYS A 2 27.72 12.93 37.36
N THR A 3 28.67 12.03 37.13
CA THR A 3 28.96 10.85 37.96
C THR A 3 29.36 11.22 39.40
N PHE A 4 30.01 12.37 39.59
CA PHE A 4 30.31 12.95 40.90
C PHE A 4 29.41 14.16 41.16
N ASP A 5 28.16 13.90 41.52
CA ASP A 5 27.21 14.96 41.85
C ASP A 5 27.39 15.46 43.29
N LYS A 6 26.68 16.54 43.63
CA LYS A 6 26.75 17.17 44.96
C LYS A 6 26.36 16.18 46.07
N LYS A 7 25.51 15.20 45.77
CA LYS A 7 25.06 14.16 46.72
C LYS A 7 26.17 13.15 46.99
N PHE A 8 26.93 12.75 45.97
CA PHE A 8 28.11 11.90 46.14
C PHE A 8 29.11 12.52 47.12
N TRP A 9 29.48 13.79 46.91
CA TRP A 9 30.46 14.47 47.76
C TRP A 9 29.98 14.69 49.20
N ILE A 10 28.68 14.93 49.40
CA ILE A 10 28.07 15.06 50.75
C ILE A 10 28.20 13.75 51.55
N ILE A 11 28.18 12.59 50.89
CA ILE A 11 28.29 11.28 51.54
C ILE A 11 29.76 10.85 51.67
N PHE A 12 30.59 11.17 50.69
CA PHE A 12 31.99 10.76 50.65
C PHE A 12 32.89 11.57 51.58
N PHE A 13 32.62 12.87 51.75
CA PHE A 13 33.46 13.76 52.57
C PHE A 13 33.44 13.42 54.08
N PRO A 14 32.30 13.13 54.72
CA PRO A 14 32.27 12.65 56.11
C PRO A 14 33.05 11.35 56.30
N PHE A 15 33.08 10.48 55.30
CA PHE A 15 33.78 9.20 55.35
C PHE A 15 35.31 9.39 55.37
N ILE A 16 35.83 10.30 54.54
CA ILE A 16 37.25 10.71 54.57
C ILE A 16 37.60 11.27 55.95
N VAL A 17 36.75 12.12 56.51
CA VAL A 17 36.98 12.70 57.84
C VAL A 17 37.02 11.62 58.93
N ILE A 18 36.14 10.63 58.88
CA ILE A 18 36.14 9.50 59.83
C ILE A 18 37.41 8.66 59.69
N ILE A 19 37.86 8.35 58.48
CA ILE A 19 39.12 7.61 58.25
C ILE A 19 40.31 8.40 58.82
N LEU A 20 40.38 9.70 58.54
CA LEU A 20 41.45 10.56 59.05
C LEU A 20 41.41 10.67 60.58
N MET A 21 40.22 10.73 61.18
CA MET A 21 40.06 10.68 62.64
C MET A 21 40.53 9.35 63.22
N ILE A 22 40.19 8.21 62.60
CA ILE A 22 40.64 6.87 63.04
C ILE A 22 42.16 6.75 62.94
N LEU A 23 42.78 7.26 61.87
CA LEU A 23 44.24 7.25 61.71
C LEU A 23 44.95 8.18 62.70
N TYR A 24 44.32 9.29 63.10
CA TYR A 24 44.90 10.27 64.03
C TYR A 24 44.66 9.92 65.51
N PHE A 25 43.63 9.11 65.80
CA PHE A 25 43.22 8.73 67.15
C PHE A 25 44.34 8.05 67.99
N PRO A 26 45.17 7.14 67.46
CA PRO A 26 46.30 6.56 68.20
C PRO A 26 47.31 7.62 68.64
N TYR A 27 47.56 8.62 67.79
CA TYR A 27 48.47 9.72 68.08
C TYR A 27 47.94 10.60 69.22
N TRP A 28 46.63 10.85 69.22
CA TRP A 28 45.96 11.60 70.28
C TRP A 28 45.92 10.89 71.64
N ILE A 29 45.80 9.56 71.64
CA ILE A 29 45.83 8.75 72.87
C ILE A 29 47.26 8.62 73.41
N ARG A 30 48.26 8.48 72.54
CA ARG A 30 49.69 8.39 72.93
C ARG A 30 50.09 9.51 73.88
N ASP A 31 49.66 10.73 73.60
CA ASP A 31 50.04 11.91 74.39
C ASP A 31 49.20 12.06 75.69
N LYS A 32 48.09 11.33 75.84
CA LYS A 32 47.23 11.33 77.06
C LYS A 32 47.45 10.12 77.98
N LEU A 33 48.08 9.05 77.52
CA LEU A 33 48.24 7.79 78.26
C LEU A 33 49.66 7.62 78.85
N PHE A 34 50.32 8.71 79.24
CA PHE A 34 51.72 8.74 79.68
C PHE A 34 52.00 8.14 81.09
N PHE A 35 51.04 7.41 81.68
CA PHE A 35 51.11 6.90 83.06
C PHE A 35 50.98 5.38 83.23
N TYR A 36 51.02 4.58 82.16
CA TYR A 36 50.96 3.11 82.27
C TYR A 36 52.14 2.43 81.58
N ASP A 37 52.73 1.45 82.28
CA ASP A 37 53.97 0.75 81.93
C ASP A 37 53.83 -0.11 80.67
N PHE A 38 54.84 -0.11 79.80
CA PHE A 38 54.79 -0.57 78.41
C PHE A 38 55.11 -2.08 78.23
N ASN A 39 54.76 -2.94 79.19
CA ASN A 39 54.99 -4.39 79.09
C ASN A 39 53.83 -5.19 78.46
N ASP A 40 52.63 -4.61 78.32
CA ASP A 40 51.41 -5.26 77.77
C ASP A 40 50.91 -4.60 76.47
N MET A 41 51.80 -4.14 75.58
CA MET A 41 51.43 -3.53 74.29
C MET A 41 50.51 -4.42 73.43
N GLY A 42 50.59 -5.75 73.58
CA GLY A 42 49.69 -6.70 72.92
C GLY A 42 48.24 -6.55 73.38
N GLN A 43 47.98 -6.47 74.69
CA GLN A 43 46.61 -6.34 75.24
C GLN A 43 45.97 -4.99 74.90
N ILE A 44 46.79 -3.93 74.86
CA ILE A 44 46.34 -2.61 74.40
C ILE A 44 45.94 -2.69 72.93
N GLY A 45 46.78 -3.31 72.08
CA GLY A 45 46.47 -3.58 70.67
C GLY A 45 45.19 -4.39 70.47
N ASP A 46 44.97 -5.44 71.26
CA ASP A 46 43.77 -6.29 71.20
C ASP A 46 42.50 -5.55 71.63
N THR A 47 42.59 -4.69 72.65
CA THR A 47 41.48 -3.85 73.11
C THR A 47 41.11 -2.80 72.06
N PHE A 48 42.11 -2.17 71.43
CA PHE A 48 41.88 -1.26 70.31
C PHE A 48 41.31 -1.97 69.08
N GLY A 49 41.83 -3.15 68.73
CA GLY A 49 41.31 -3.98 67.65
C GLY A 49 39.85 -4.38 67.88
N GLY A 50 39.52 -4.83 69.10
CA GLY A 50 38.16 -5.21 69.49
C GLY A 50 37.16 -4.06 69.46
N ILE A 51 37.56 -2.86 69.90
CA ILE A 51 36.70 -1.67 69.87
C ILE A 51 36.56 -1.11 68.44
N MET A 52 37.62 -1.14 67.63
CA MET A 52 37.62 -0.54 66.29
C MET A 52 36.95 -1.43 65.22
N SER A 53 37.00 -2.76 65.39
CA SER A 53 36.47 -3.72 64.40
C SER A 53 34.98 -3.51 64.07
N PRO A 54 34.07 -3.27 65.03
CA PRO A 54 32.67 -2.95 64.72
C PRO A 54 32.50 -1.66 63.89
N PHE A 55 33.28 -0.62 64.17
CA PHE A 55 33.21 0.65 63.41
C PHE A 55 33.71 0.48 61.98
N ILE A 56 34.82 -0.25 61.79
CA ILE A 56 35.34 -0.61 60.46
C ILE A 56 34.31 -1.47 59.71
N GLY A 57 33.67 -2.42 60.39
CA GLY A 57 32.62 -3.27 59.82
C GLY A 57 31.40 -2.47 59.36
N ILE A 58 30.90 -1.54 60.17
CA ILE A 58 29.78 -0.65 59.82
C ILE A 58 30.15 0.26 58.65
N ALA A 59 31.36 0.84 58.67
CA ALA A 59 31.87 1.67 57.59
C ALA A 59 31.98 0.87 56.26
N GLY A 60 32.50 -0.36 56.31
CA GLY A 60 32.55 -1.27 55.17
C GLY A 60 31.16 -1.65 54.65
N ALA A 61 30.19 -1.90 55.53
CA ALA A 61 28.81 -2.19 55.14
C ALA A 61 28.15 -0.99 54.44
N ILE A 62 28.36 0.24 54.94
CA ILE A 62 27.85 1.47 54.32
C ILE A 62 28.47 1.68 52.94
N LEU A 63 29.79 1.53 52.80
CA LEU A 63 30.47 1.63 51.51
C LEU A 63 29.96 0.60 50.50
N THR A 64 29.80 -0.65 50.95
CA THR A 64 29.30 -1.74 50.13
C THR A 64 27.87 -1.45 49.66
N PHE A 65 27.02 -0.96 50.55
CA PHE A 65 25.67 -0.50 50.21
C PHE A 65 25.69 0.65 49.18
N LEU A 66 26.55 1.66 49.38
CA LEU A 66 26.70 2.77 48.44
C LEU A 66 27.18 2.31 47.05
N ALA A 67 28.12 1.37 46.99
CA ALA A 67 28.59 0.78 45.75
C ALA A 67 27.46 0.07 45.00
N PHE A 68 26.68 -0.76 45.71
CA PHE A 68 25.50 -1.42 45.13
C PHE A 68 24.41 -0.42 44.71
N TRP A 69 24.20 0.65 45.46
CA TRP A 69 23.25 1.70 45.11
C TRP A 69 23.64 2.42 43.81
N VAL A 70 24.92 2.79 43.67
CA VAL A 70 25.45 3.39 42.43
C VAL A 70 25.31 2.42 41.26
N GLN A 71 25.61 1.13 41.47
CA GLN A 71 25.44 0.09 40.45
C GLN A 71 23.96 -0.09 40.06
N PHE A 72 23.05 -0.11 41.04
CA PHE A 72 21.60 -0.19 40.79
C PHE A 72 21.12 0.98 39.92
N LYS A 73 21.54 2.19 40.25
CA LYS A 73 21.22 3.41 39.48
C LYS A 73 21.81 3.37 38.07
N ALA A 74 23.04 2.89 37.90
CA ALA A 74 23.64 2.70 36.58
C ALA A 74 22.87 1.67 35.74
N ASN A 75 22.42 0.57 36.35
CA ASN A 75 21.60 -0.44 35.70
C ASN A 75 20.22 0.09 35.28
N GLU A 76 19.62 0.98 36.08
CA GLU A 76 18.37 1.65 35.72
C GLU A 76 18.54 2.55 34.50
N GLN A 77 19.59 3.38 34.48
CA GLN A 77 19.92 4.21 33.31
C GLN A 77 20.18 3.35 32.07
N GLN A 78 20.94 2.26 32.22
CA GLN A 78 21.23 1.35 31.11
C GLN A 78 19.96 0.71 30.54
N LYS A 79 18.96 0.39 31.38
CA LYS A 79 17.66 -0.11 30.91
C LYS A 79 16.92 0.91 30.06
N ASP A 80 16.99 2.18 30.40
CA ASP A 80 16.35 3.24 29.62
C ASP A 80 17.09 3.52 28.31
N ASP A 81 18.42 3.58 28.34
CA ASP A 81 19.25 3.71 27.14
C ASP A 81 18.99 2.55 26.15
N LEU A 82 18.83 1.32 26.66
CA LEU A 82 18.48 0.14 25.87
C LEU A 82 17.07 0.23 25.26
N LYS A 83 16.09 0.84 25.92
CA LYS A 83 14.75 1.05 25.34
C LYS A 83 14.83 2.02 24.18
N ASP A 84 15.53 3.13 24.34
CA ASP A 84 15.71 4.14 23.28
C ASP A 84 16.50 3.56 22.10
N GLN A 85 17.53 2.76 22.38
CA GLN A 85 18.27 2.03 21.36
C GLN A 85 17.35 1.07 20.59
N LYS A 86 16.56 0.23 21.27
CA LYS A 86 15.61 -0.67 20.59
C LYS A 86 14.63 0.07 19.69
N LYS A 87 14.17 1.25 20.11
CA LYS A 87 13.27 2.09 19.31
C LYS A 87 13.98 2.59 18.04
N ARG A 88 15.21 3.09 18.16
CA ARG A 88 16.03 3.54 17.02
C ARG A 88 16.31 2.39 16.05
N ASP A 89 16.76 1.25 16.56
CA ASP A 89 17.05 0.07 15.75
C ASP A 89 15.82 -0.46 15.00
N TYR A 90 14.62 -0.32 15.57
CA TYR A 90 13.39 -0.68 14.88
C TYR A 90 13.10 0.31 13.74
N LEU A 91 13.25 1.62 13.99
CA LEU A 91 13.02 2.65 12.98
C LEU A 91 13.97 2.49 11.81
N GLU A 92 15.26 2.27 12.06
CA GLU A 92 16.26 2.03 11.03
C GLU A 92 15.91 0.79 10.19
N ARG A 93 15.61 -0.34 10.83
CA ARG A 93 15.16 -1.56 10.12
C ARG A 93 13.88 -1.35 9.31
N PHE A 94 12.97 -0.52 9.81
CA PHE A 94 11.78 -0.14 9.07
C PHE A 94 12.14 0.67 7.83
N GLU A 95 12.99 1.70 7.96
CA GLU A 95 13.43 2.56 6.87
C GLU A 95 14.14 1.76 5.79
N ASP A 96 15.06 0.86 6.17
CA ASP A 96 15.75 -0.05 5.24
C ASP A 96 14.76 -0.87 4.42
N ARG A 97 13.81 -1.53 5.09
CA ARG A 97 12.76 -2.33 4.41
C ARG A 97 11.88 -1.46 3.53
N PHE A 98 11.51 -0.27 4.00
CA PHE A 98 10.66 0.65 3.25
C PHE A 98 11.35 1.13 1.97
N PHE A 99 12.63 1.52 2.04
CA PHE A 99 13.40 1.93 0.87
C PHE A 99 13.66 0.76 -0.08
N GLU A 100 13.85 -0.45 0.44
CA GLU A 100 13.93 -1.65 -0.41
C GLU A 100 12.63 -1.90 -1.17
N MET A 101 11.47 -1.70 -0.54
CA MET A 101 10.18 -1.78 -1.24
C MET A 101 10.01 -0.70 -2.32
N ILE A 102 10.58 0.50 -2.12
CA ILE A 102 10.65 1.55 -3.16
C ILE A 102 11.55 1.09 -4.31
N ASN A 103 12.70 0.47 -4.02
CA ASN A 103 13.62 -0.04 -5.03
C ASN A 103 12.95 -1.14 -5.87
N ILE A 104 12.32 -2.13 -5.24
CA ILE A 104 11.54 -3.18 -5.92
C ILE A 104 10.44 -2.56 -6.80
N HIS A 105 9.75 -1.52 -6.33
CA HIS A 105 8.75 -0.82 -7.15
C HIS A 105 9.38 -0.15 -8.38
N ARG A 106 10.51 0.53 -8.23
CA ARG A 106 11.26 1.12 -9.36
C ARG A 106 11.74 0.05 -10.33
N GLU A 107 12.19 -1.09 -9.83
CA GLU A 107 12.62 -2.21 -10.66
C GLU A 107 11.45 -2.79 -11.48
N ASN A 108 10.28 -3.00 -10.87
CA ASN A 108 9.07 -3.41 -11.58
C ASN A 108 8.71 -2.44 -12.73
N ILE A 109 8.86 -1.14 -12.50
CA ILE A 109 8.67 -0.13 -13.54
C ILE A 109 9.74 -0.27 -14.62
N ASN A 110 11.02 -0.38 -14.26
CA ASN A 110 12.13 -0.44 -15.21
C ASN A 110 12.13 -1.73 -16.06
N GLN A 111 11.59 -2.82 -15.52
CA GLN A 111 11.40 -4.06 -16.26
C GLN A 111 10.15 -4.04 -17.17
N SER A 112 9.30 -3.02 -17.04
CA SER A 112 8.07 -2.92 -17.85
C SER A 112 8.40 -2.59 -19.30
N LYS A 113 8.05 -3.51 -20.19
CA LYS A 113 8.14 -3.34 -21.64
C LYS A 113 6.81 -3.62 -22.31
N TYR A 114 6.44 -2.79 -23.26
CA TYR A 114 5.25 -2.98 -24.07
C TYR A 114 5.41 -2.40 -25.47
N SER A 115 5.24 -3.26 -26.48
CA SER A 115 5.37 -2.88 -27.89
C SER A 115 4.01 -2.89 -28.56
N LYS A 116 3.73 -1.86 -29.35
CA LYS A 116 2.47 -1.71 -30.07
C LYS A 116 2.67 -1.02 -31.41
N TYR A 117 1.90 -1.46 -32.41
CA TYR A 117 1.85 -0.78 -33.69
C TYR A 117 1.37 0.66 -33.55
N ASP A 118 2.20 1.56 -34.06
CA ASP A 118 1.90 2.97 -34.18
C ASP A 118 1.40 3.26 -35.62
N PRO A 119 0.13 3.66 -35.79
CA PRO A 119 -0.43 3.95 -37.10
C PRO A 119 0.24 5.12 -37.83
N GLU A 120 0.82 6.09 -37.09
CA GLU A 120 1.44 7.28 -37.67
C GLU A 120 2.80 6.95 -38.29
N SER A 121 3.63 6.19 -37.57
CA SER A 121 4.93 5.73 -38.09
C SER A 121 4.85 4.48 -38.95
N GLY A 122 3.75 3.74 -38.90
CA GLY A 122 3.56 2.47 -39.59
C GLY A 122 4.45 1.33 -39.06
N LYS A 123 5.04 1.49 -37.87
CA LYS A 123 5.98 0.53 -37.26
C LYS A 123 5.52 0.13 -35.85
N ILE A 124 6.07 -0.97 -35.35
CA ILE A 124 5.91 -1.35 -33.94
C ILE A 124 6.78 -0.40 -33.09
N SER A 125 6.13 0.43 -32.30
CA SER A 125 6.78 1.28 -31.30
C SER A 125 6.93 0.49 -29.99
N SER A 126 8.17 0.37 -29.50
CA SER A 126 8.44 -0.21 -28.17
C SER A 126 8.44 0.92 -27.14
N SER A 127 7.61 0.78 -26.10
CA SER A 127 7.65 1.63 -24.92
C SER A 127 8.25 0.85 -23.75
N GLU A 128 9.13 1.53 -23.03
CA GLU A 128 9.79 0.98 -21.84
C GLU A 128 9.55 1.88 -20.63
N ASN A 129 9.72 1.31 -19.44
CA ASN A 129 9.64 2.00 -18.16
C ASN A 129 8.28 2.69 -17.96
N ARG A 130 8.29 3.94 -17.51
CA ARG A 130 7.09 4.75 -17.24
C ARG A 130 6.21 4.99 -18.48
N LYS A 131 6.78 4.94 -19.69
CA LYS A 131 6.02 5.17 -20.94
C LYS A 131 4.99 4.06 -21.19
N VAL A 132 5.21 2.86 -20.65
CA VAL A 132 4.25 1.75 -20.74
C VAL A 132 2.90 2.13 -20.13
N PHE A 133 2.89 2.81 -18.98
CA PHE A 133 1.64 3.23 -18.33
C PHE A 133 0.85 4.26 -19.15
N LYS A 134 1.52 5.10 -19.93
CA LYS A 134 0.86 6.00 -20.89
C LYS A 134 0.10 5.21 -21.96
N LEU A 135 0.71 4.17 -22.52
CA LEU A 135 0.06 3.31 -23.51
C LEU A 135 -1.10 2.52 -22.92
N ILE A 136 -0.92 1.93 -21.74
CA ILE A 136 -1.99 1.21 -21.03
C ILE A 136 -3.18 2.15 -20.76
N PHE A 137 -2.91 3.38 -20.34
CA PHE A 137 -3.96 4.38 -20.11
C PHE A 137 -4.69 4.77 -21.40
N GLN A 138 -3.97 4.90 -22.51
CA GLN A 138 -4.58 5.15 -23.82
C GLN A 138 -5.45 3.97 -24.27
N GLU A 139 -5.03 2.74 -24.02
CA GLU A 139 -5.88 1.55 -24.27
C GLU A 139 -7.11 1.50 -23.40
N PHE A 140 -7.00 1.87 -22.13
CA PHE A 140 -8.16 2.00 -21.27
C PHE A 140 -9.16 3.01 -21.85
N LYS A 141 -8.68 4.17 -22.29
CA LYS A 141 -9.51 5.22 -22.91
C LYS A 141 -10.24 4.67 -24.14
N GLU A 142 -9.54 3.97 -25.03
CA GLU A 142 -10.15 3.34 -26.21
C GLU A 142 -11.17 2.27 -25.83
N CYS A 143 -10.85 1.42 -24.86
CA CYS A 143 -11.75 0.38 -24.39
C CYS A 143 -13.02 0.97 -23.77
N LEU A 144 -12.88 2.03 -22.97
CA LEU A 144 -13.99 2.73 -22.35
C LEU A 144 -14.94 3.32 -23.40
N TYR A 145 -14.40 3.90 -24.49
CA TYR A 145 -15.24 4.38 -25.59
C TYR A 145 -15.92 3.26 -26.36
N ASP A 146 -15.22 2.15 -26.62
CA ASP A 146 -15.81 1.00 -27.31
C ASP A 146 -16.98 0.41 -26.49
N VAL A 147 -16.80 0.28 -25.17
CA VAL A 147 -17.86 -0.18 -24.26
C VAL A 147 -19.01 0.83 -24.24
N ARG A 148 -18.75 2.13 -24.05
CA ARG A 148 -19.79 3.18 -24.06
C ARG A 148 -20.59 3.19 -25.37
N ARG A 149 -19.95 2.99 -26.51
CA ARG A 149 -20.60 2.93 -27.84
C ARG A 149 -21.51 1.72 -27.99
N PHE A 150 -21.17 0.60 -27.35
CA PHE A 150 -22.01 -0.59 -27.32
C PHE A 150 -23.16 -0.48 -26.30
N SER A 151 -22.90 0.12 -25.14
CA SER A 151 -23.85 0.34 -24.05
C SER A 151 -24.74 1.58 -24.28
N ASN A 152 -25.68 1.50 -25.21
CA ASN A 152 -26.49 2.65 -25.64
C ASN A 152 -27.85 2.82 -24.94
N SER A 153 -28.23 1.91 -24.03
CA SER A 153 -29.43 2.03 -23.19
C SER A 153 -29.21 2.94 -21.97
N ASN A 154 -30.27 3.67 -21.60
CA ASN A 154 -30.32 4.46 -20.37
C ASN A 154 -30.89 3.66 -19.17
N ASN A 155 -31.33 2.41 -19.37
CA ASN A 155 -31.88 1.57 -18.31
C ASN A 155 -30.80 0.64 -17.72
N PRO A 156 -30.47 0.76 -16.42
CA PRO A 156 -29.53 -0.13 -15.74
C PRO A 156 -29.86 -1.63 -15.81
N GLU A 157 -31.16 -1.98 -15.91
CA GLU A 157 -31.62 -3.37 -15.91
C GLU A 157 -31.26 -4.11 -17.21
N ASP A 158 -31.02 -3.38 -18.29
CA ASP A 158 -30.57 -3.95 -19.56
C ASP A 158 -29.13 -4.50 -19.43
N TYR A 159 -28.38 -3.98 -18.45
CA TYR A 159 -26.97 -4.33 -18.24
C TYR A 159 -26.75 -5.27 -17.06
N LEU A 160 -27.50 -5.12 -15.96
CA LEU A 160 -27.19 -5.74 -14.68
C LEU A 160 -28.18 -6.84 -14.30
N HIS A 161 -27.64 -7.89 -13.69
CA HIS A 161 -28.47 -8.84 -12.96
C HIS A 161 -29.10 -8.17 -11.71
N PRO A 162 -30.38 -8.43 -11.35
CA PRO A 162 -31.06 -7.72 -10.26
C PRO A 162 -30.33 -7.75 -8.92
N THR A 163 -29.75 -8.89 -8.56
CA THR A 163 -28.99 -9.05 -7.31
C THR A 163 -27.73 -8.19 -7.29
N TYR A 164 -27.08 -8.02 -8.44
CA TYR A 164 -25.88 -7.19 -8.57
C TYR A 164 -26.23 -5.70 -8.64
N HIS A 165 -27.34 -5.34 -9.30
CA HIS A 165 -27.87 -3.97 -9.31
C HIS A 165 -28.02 -3.42 -7.88
N LYS A 166 -28.65 -4.17 -6.96
CA LYS A 166 -28.78 -3.76 -5.54
C LYS A 166 -27.42 -3.55 -4.87
N LYS A 167 -26.45 -4.45 -5.12
CA LYS A 167 -25.08 -4.34 -4.56
C LYS A 167 -24.36 -3.09 -5.06
N VAL A 168 -24.43 -2.81 -6.37
CA VAL A 168 -23.80 -1.62 -6.97
C VAL A 168 -24.44 -0.34 -6.47
N LYS A 169 -25.79 -0.26 -6.40
CA LYS A 169 -26.49 0.89 -5.81
C LYS A 169 -26.05 1.17 -4.38
N ASN A 170 -25.94 0.15 -3.54
CA ASN A 170 -25.49 0.33 -2.15
C ASN A 170 -24.05 0.83 -2.09
N ARG A 171 -23.17 0.33 -2.97
CA ARG A 171 -21.78 0.79 -3.07
C ARG A 171 -21.68 2.25 -3.52
N ILE A 172 -22.43 2.64 -4.55
CA ILE A 172 -22.49 4.03 -5.02
C ILE A 172 -22.95 4.96 -3.89
N LYS A 173 -23.99 4.58 -3.13
CA LYS A 173 -24.46 5.35 -1.98
C LYS A 173 -23.39 5.57 -0.90
N GLN A 174 -22.48 4.60 -0.70
CA GLN A 174 -21.37 4.71 0.25
C GLN A 174 -20.24 5.63 -0.24
N ILE A 175 -20.02 5.68 -1.56
CA ILE A 175 -18.99 6.51 -2.18
C ILE A 175 -19.52 7.94 -2.32
N ASN A 176 -20.52 8.09 -3.19
CA ASN A 176 -21.20 9.34 -3.51
C ASN A 176 -22.48 9.02 -4.31
N PRO A 177 -23.68 9.36 -3.80
CA PRO A 177 -24.94 9.14 -4.50
C PRO A 177 -25.06 9.81 -5.87
N SER A 178 -24.25 10.82 -6.19
CA SER A 178 -24.30 11.52 -7.49
C SER A 178 -23.66 10.74 -8.64
N ILE A 179 -22.90 9.68 -8.35
CA ILE A 179 -22.23 8.88 -9.40
C ILE A 179 -23.28 8.17 -10.24
N ASN A 180 -23.18 8.31 -11.56
CA ASN A 180 -24.03 7.60 -12.51
C ASN A 180 -23.73 6.09 -12.49
N LEU A 181 -24.77 5.28 -12.30
CA LEU A 181 -24.64 3.83 -12.17
C LEU A 181 -24.14 3.16 -13.46
N ILE A 182 -24.63 3.60 -14.63
CA ILE A 182 -24.20 3.07 -15.92
C ILE A 182 -22.73 3.39 -16.15
N GLU A 183 -22.32 4.63 -15.86
CA GLU A 183 -20.90 5.01 -15.94
C GLU A 183 -20.03 4.14 -15.03
N PHE A 184 -20.44 3.92 -13.78
CA PHE A 184 -19.73 3.10 -12.82
C PHE A 184 -19.49 1.67 -13.34
N ILE A 185 -20.50 1.04 -13.93
CA ILE A 185 -20.37 -0.33 -14.47
C ILE A 185 -19.58 -0.36 -15.77
N THR A 186 -19.71 0.65 -16.63
CA THR A 186 -18.96 0.74 -17.88
C THR A 186 -17.46 0.89 -17.61
N ILE A 187 -17.08 1.63 -16.57
CA ILE A 187 -15.68 1.72 -16.10
C ILE A 187 -15.19 0.35 -15.60
N ASP A 188 -15.98 -0.35 -14.77
CA ASP A 188 -15.62 -1.68 -14.24
C ASP A 188 -15.43 -2.70 -15.37
N ILE A 189 -16.31 -2.69 -16.36
CA ILE A 189 -16.22 -3.57 -17.54
C ILE A 189 -14.99 -3.25 -18.38
N ALA A 190 -14.80 -1.98 -18.75
CA ALA A 190 -13.68 -1.55 -19.58
C ALA A 190 -12.33 -1.85 -18.92
N TYR A 191 -12.22 -1.62 -17.61
CA TYR A 191 -11.01 -1.95 -16.87
C TYR A 191 -10.80 -3.47 -16.74
N SER A 192 -11.86 -4.25 -16.55
CA SER A 192 -11.77 -5.71 -16.55
C SER A 192 -11.25 -6.26 -17.89
N ILE A 193 -11.75 -5.70 -19.00
CA ILE A 193 -11.29 -6.03 -20.36
C ILE A 193 -9.82 -5.63 -20.56
N LEU A 194 -9.42 -4.43 -20.13
CA LEU A 194 -8.03 -3.98 -20.18
C LEU A 194 -7.11 -4.92 -19.39
N PHE A 195 -7.54 -5.33 -18.21
CA PHE A 195 -6.72 -6.11 -17.28
C PHE A 195 -6.56 -7.55 -17.77
N TYR A 196 -7.66 -8.26 -18.04
CA TYR A 196 -7.64 -9.68 -18.43
C TYR A 196 -7.43 -9.91 -19.92
N GLY A 197 -7.80 -8.92 -20.76
CA GLY A 197 -7.88 -9.10 -22.21
C GLY A 197 -9.10 -9.90 -22.63
N VAL A 198 -9.38 -9.93 -23.94
CA VAL A 198 -10.46 -10.72 -24.52
C VAL A 198 -9.95 -11.86 -25.41
N SER A 199 -8.65 -12.17 -25.32
CA SER A 199 -8.06 -13.41 -25.85
C SER A 199 -8.78 -14.64 -25.30
N GLU A 200 -8.49 -15.84 -25.83
CA GLU A 200 -9.10 -17.07 -25.32
C GLU A 200 -8.85 -17.24 -23.81
N GLU A 201 -7.61 -17.03 -23.38
CA GLU A 201 -7.22 -17.03 -21.96
C GLU A 201 -8.00 -15.99 -21.14
N GLY A 202 -8.10 -14.75 -21.63
CA GLY A 202 -8.83 -13.67 -20.97
C GLY A 202 -10.33 -13.92 -20.89
N GLU A 203 -10.94 -14.49 -21.94
CA GLU A 203 -12.38 -14.81 -21.98
C GLU A 203 -12.75 -15.87 -20.94
N ILE A 204 -11.90 -16.88 -20.73
CA ILE A 204 -12.09 -17.92 -19.70
C ILE A 204 -12.20 -17.29 -18.31
N ILE A 205 -11.45 -16.22 -18.05
CA ILE A 205 -11.47 -15.49 -16.77
C ILE A 205 -12.66 -14.52 -16.70
N LEU A 206 -12.92 -13.76 -17.77
CA LEU A 206 -13.97 -12.74 -17.80
C LEU A 206 -15.38 -13.34 -17.69
N ARG A 207 -15.64 -14.47 -18.36
CA ARG A 207 -16.96 -15.12 -18.42
C ARG A 207 -17.55 -15.38 -17.02
N PRO A 208 -16.89 -16.10 -16.08
CA PRO A 208 -17.45 -16.34 -14.75
C PRO A 208 -17.55 -15.06 -13.90
N ILE A 209 -16.67 -14.08 -14.12
CA ILE A 209 -16.72 -12.78 -13.43
C ILE A 209 -17.97 -12.00 -13.85
N PHE A 210 -18.37 -12.08 -15.12
CA PHE A 210 -19.46 -11.29 -15.70
C PHE A 210 -20.82 -11.98 -15.59
N GLN A 211 -20.88 -13.31 -15.72
CA GLN A 211 -22.13 -14.08 -15.70
C GLN A 211 -22.97 -13.86 -14.44
N ASN A 212 -22.32 -13.68 -13.28
CA ASN A 212 -23.00 -13.47 -12.00
C ASN A 212 -23.37 -12.01 -11.71
N LYS A 213 -23.05 -11.09 -12.63
CA LYS A 213 -23.13 -9.64 -12.42
C LYS A 213 -23.99 -8.95 -13.48
N TYR A 214 -23.79 -9.32 -14.73
CA TYR A 214 -24.36 -8.65 -15.88
C TYR A 214 -25.41 -9.54 -16.55
N ASN A 215 -26.33 -8.91 -17.28
CA ASN A 215 -27.28 -9.62 -18.12
C ASN A 215 -26.52 -10.48 -19.15
N ASN A 216 -26.85 -11.78 -19.23
CA ASN A 216 -26.15 -12.74 -20.07
C ASN A 216 -26.15 -12.36 -21.55
N ASN A 217 -27.28 -11.88 -22.07
CA ASN A 217 -27.41 -11.48 -23.47
C ASN A 217 -26.52 -10.25 -23.75
N TYR A 218 -26.53 -9.28 -22.84
CA TYR A 218 -25.75 -8.05 -22.98
C TYR A 218 -24.24 -8.31 -22.92
N TYR A 219 -23.72 -8.89 -21.84
CA TYR A 219 -22.26 -8.97 -21.67
C TYR A 219 -21.64 -9.93 -22.69
N PHE A 220 -22.36 -11.00 -23.06
CA PHE A 220 -21.88 -11.94 -24.06
C PHE A 220 -21.66 -11.23 -25.40
N LYS A 221 -22.66 -10.46 -25.86
CA LYS A 221 -22.58 -9.67 -27.09
C LYS A 221 -21.51 -8.58 -27.01
N LEU A 222 -21.38 -7.92 -25.86
CA LEU A 222 -20.34 -6.93 -25.63
C LEU A 222 -18.94 -7.55 -25.78
N ILE A 223 -18.68 -8.69 -25.14
CA ILE A 223 -17.36 -9.35 -25.24
C ILE A 223 -17.08 -9.74 -26.70
N LYS A 224 -18.06 -10.28 -27.43
CA LYS A 224 -17.87 -10.60 -28.86
C LYS A 224 -17.60 -9.35 -29.69
N TYR A 225 -18.35 -8.28 -29.49
CA TYR A 225 -18.12 -7.00 -30.15
C TYR A 225 -16.69 -6.48 -29.93
N ILE A 226 -16.20 -6.54 -28.70
CA ILE A 226 -14.83 -6.12 -28.36
C ILE A 226 -13.78 -7.05 -28.98
N GLN A 227 -14.07 -8.36 -29.08
CA GLN A 227 -13.18 -9.32 -29.73
C GLN A 227 -13.03 -9.09 -31.23
N LEU A 228 -14.04 -8.54 -31.89
CA LEU A 228 -13.97 -8.22 -33.33
C LEU A 228 -13.04 -7.05 -33.65
N LYS A 229 -12.55 -6.31 -32.65
CA LYS A 229 -11.58 -5.24 -32.86
C LYS A 229 -10.21 -5.83 -33.22
N PRO A 230 -9.74 -5.71 -34.47
CA PRO A 230 -8.46 -6.26 -34.87
C PRO A 230 -7.34 -5.35 -34.38
N LYS A 231 -6.12 -5.90 -34.32
CA LYS A 231 -4.95 -5.05 -34.15
C LYS A 231 -4.75 -4.10 -35.34
N ARG A 232 -4.17 -2.92 -35.07
CA ARG A 232 -4.06 -1.82 -36.05
C ARG A 232 -3.06 -2.09 -37.18
N GLU A 233 -2.23 -3.12 -37.10
CA GLU A 233 -1.32 -3.50 -38.19
C GLU A 233 -2.11 -3.86 -39.46
N ASN A 234 -3.29 -4.48 -39.32
CA ASN A 234 -4.14 -4.87 -40.45
C ASN A 234 -5.17 -3.78 -40.76
N LYS A 235 -4.79 -2.84 -41.64
CA LYS A 235 -5.63 -1.70 -42.05
C LYS A 235 -6.94 -2.13 -42.70
N GLU A 236 -6.96 -3.22 -43.47
CA GLU A 236 -8.16 -3.69 -44.16
C GLU A 236 -9.20 -4.21 -43.15
N LEU A 237 -8.77 -5.07 -42.21
CA LEU A 237 -9.65 -5.56 -41.15
C LEU A 237 -10.10 -4.43 -40.24
N TYR A 238 -9.23 -3.47 -39.93
CA TYR A 238 -9.62 -2.32 -39.10
C TYR A 238 -10.74 -1.51 -39.74
N LYS A 239 -10.70 -1.27 -41.06
CA LYS A 239 -11.80 -0.63 -41.80
C LYS A 239 -13.10 -1.45 -41.71
N LYS A 240 -13.04 -2.78 -41.82
CA LYS A 240 -14.24 -3.64 -41.63
C LYS A 240 -14.82 -3.49 -40.23
N TRP A 241 -13.98 -3.39 -39.20
CA TRP A 241 -14.45 -3.14 -37.82
C TRP A 241 -15.06 -1.75 -37.63
N GLU A 242 -14.59 -0.73 -38.37
CA GLU A 242 -15.22 0.59 -38.40
C GLU A 242 -16.65 0.55 -38.98
N GLU A 243 -16.91 -0.31 -39.96
CA GLU A 243 -18.26 -0.50 -40.50
C GLU A 243 -19.23 -1.12 -39.48
N ILE A 244 -18.79 -2.08 -38.65
CA ILE A 244 -19.63 -2.65 -37.56
C ILE A 244 -20.15 -1.56 -36.61
N GLN A 245 -19.35 -0.54 -36.37
CA GLN A 245 -19.68 0.54 -35.45
C GLN A 245 -20.76 1.47 -35.98
N LYS A 246 -20.94 1.53 -37.29
CA LYS A 246 -21.97 2.33 -37.96
C LYS A 246 -23.33 1.63 -38.00
N LEU A 247 -23.35 0.30 -37.82
CA LEU A 247 -24.57 -0.49 -37.81
C LEU A 247 -25.47 -0.13 -36.62
N ASN A 248 -26.78 -0.23 -36.82
CA ASN A 248 -27.75 -0.08 -35.75
C ASN A 248 -27.68 -1.27 -34.76
N HIS A 249 -28.37 -1.16 -33.63
CA HIS A 249 -28.29 -2.16 -32.56
C HIS A 249 -28.78 -3.55 -33.01
N GLU A 250 -29.87 -3.63 -33.78
CA GLU A 250 -30.47 -4.89 -34.23
C GLU A 250 -29.56 -5.63 -35.22
N GLU A 251 -29.08 -4.92 -36.25
CA GLU A 251 -28.15 -5.46 -37.24
C GLU A 251 -26.85 -5.94 -36.59
N ARG A 252 -26.30 -5.14 -35.66
CA ARG A 252 -25.10 -5.51 -34.91
C ARG A 252 -25.35 -6.74 -34.04
N SER A 253 -26.50 -6.81 -33.35
CA SER A 253 -26.87 -7.98 -32.54
C SER A 253 -26.90 -9.24 -33.39
N PHE A 254 -27.58 -9.18 -34.54
CA PHE A 254 -27.73 -10.30 -35.45
C PHE A 254 -26.37 -10.83 -35.95
N ILE A 255 -25.48 -9.93 -36.39
CA ILE A 255 -24.14 -10.31 -36.86
C ILE A 255 -23.31 -10.96 -35.74
N LEU A 256 -23.38 -10.43 -34.52
CA LEU A 256 -22.64 -10.99 -33.37
C LEU A 256 -23.13 -12.39 -33.00
N ASP A 257 -24.44 -12.63 -33.08
CA ASP A 257 -25.05 -13.94 -32.81
C ASP A 257 -24.65 -14.97 -33.88
N GLU A 258 -24.69 -14.61 -35.17
CA GLU A 258 -24.24 -15.49 -36.26
C GLU A 258 -22.74 -15.85 -36.14
N ILE A 259 -21.87 -14.84 -35.91
CA ILE A 259 -20.43 -15.08 -35.72
C ILE A 259 -20.17 -15.97 -34.51
N TYR A 260 -20.91 -15.80 -33.42
CA TYR A 260 -20.76 -16.65 -32.24
C TYR A 260 -21.12 -18.11 -32.51
N ASN A 261 -22.29 -18.34 -33.10
CA ASN A 261 -22.78 -19.69 -33.38
C ASN A 261 -21.84 -20.43 -34.32
N TYR A 262 -21.31 -19.73 -35.33
CA TYR A 262 -20.28 -20.28 -36.22
C TYR A 262 -19.03 -20.75 -35.46
N ASN A 263 -18.48 -19.90 -34.57
CA ASN A 263 -17.27 -20.23 -33.82
C ASN A 263 -17.47 -21.38 -32.80
N LYS A 264 -18.70 -21.60 -32.33
CA LYS A 264 -19.02 -22.65 -31.35
C LYS A 264 -19.23 -24.03 -32.00
N GLY A 265 -19.34 -24.09 -33.33
CA GLY A 265 -19.66 -25.33 -34.06
C GLY A 265 -21.08 -25.88 -33.78
N THR A 266 -21.93 -25.12 -33.09
CA THR A 266 -23.31 -25.50 -32.80
C THR A 266 -24.19 -25.08 -33.96
N ASN A 267 -24.64 -26.07 -34.74
CA ASN A 267 -25.23 -25.96 -36.08
C ASN A 267 -24.26 -25.40 -37.12
N PRO A 268 -23.89 -26.13 -38.18
CA PRO A 268 -23.46 -25.47 -39.40
C PRO A 268 -24.66 -24.64 -39.85
N ILE A 269 -24.63 -23.33 -39.62
CA ILE A 269 -25.52 -22.43 -40.35
C ILE A 269 -25.27 -22.80 -41.81
N LYS A 270 -26.26 -23.40 -42.48
CA LYS A 270 -26.09 -23.92 -43.84
C LYS A 270 -25.59 -22.81 -44.76
N GLU A 271 -25.95 -21.55 -44.49
CA GLU A 271 -25.41 -20.35 -45.12
C GLU A 271 -25.43 -19.17 -44.12
N ILE A 272 -24.27 -18.64 -43.75
CA ILE A 272 -24.16 -17.38 -43.00
C ILE A 272 -24.71 -16.26 -43.89
N SER A 273 -25.43 -15.29 -43.32
CA SER A 273 -25.92 -14.16 -44.11
C SER A 273 -24.77 -13.44 -44.86
N GLU A 274 -25.05 -12.90 -46.05
CA GLU A 274 -24.06 -12.16 -46.83
C GLU A 274 -23.44 -11.01 -46.01
N LYS A 275 -24.29 -10.32 -45.22
CA LYS A 275 -23.88 -9.26 -44.28
C LYS A 275 -22.88 -9.77 -43.23
N SER A 276 -23.12 -10.93 -42.62
CA SER A 276 -22.20 -11.49 -41.61
C SER A 276 -20.93 -12.08 -42.22
N THR A 277 -21.01 -12.59 -43.45
CA THR A 277 -19.86 -13.11 -44.21
C THR A 277 -18.80 -12.03 -44.40
N PHE A 278 -19.20 -10.77 -44.64
CA PHE A 278 -18.30 -9.62 -44.73
C PHE A 278 -17.44 -9.42 -43.47
N PHE A 279 -17.99 -9.67 -42.27
CA PHE A 279 -17.32 -9.46 -40.98
C PHE A 279 -16.59 -10.68 -40.43
N MET A 280 -16.84 -11.86 -41.00
CA MET A 280 -16.29 -13.13 -40.57
C MET A 280 -14.75 -13.17 -40.45
N PRO A 281 -13.96 -12.49 -41.32
CA PRO A 281 -12.51 -12.42 -41.17
C PRO A 281 -12.05 -11.81 -39.84
N LEU A 282 -12.85 -10.94 -39.21
CA LEU A 282 -12.52 -10.31 -37.93
C LEU A 282 -12.48 -11.32 -36.78
N ALA A 283 -13.29 -12.37 -36.85
CA ALA A 283 -13.39 -13.38 -35.79
C ALA A 283 -12.15 -14.27 -35.68
N LYS A 284 -11.36 -14.39 -36.76
CA LYS A 284 -10.18 -15.27 -36.84
C LYS A 284 -8.87 -14.54 -36.53
N TYR A 285 -8.89 -13.22 -36.36
CA TYR A 285 -7.67 -12.42 -36.25
C TYR A 285 -7.23 -12.15 -34.81
N SER A 286 -5.97 -11.76 -34.65
CA SER A 286 -5.43 -11.37 -33.34
C SER A 286 -6.20 -10.19 -32.76
N LYS A 287 -6.69 -10.38 -31.53
CA LYS A 287 -7.56 -9.43 -30.84
C LYS A 287 -6.76 -8.23 -30.33
N TYR A 288 -7.35 -7.04 -30.39
CA TYR A 288 -6.71 -5.80 -29.98
C TYR A 288 -6.36 -5.77 -28.49
N TYR A 289 -7.32 -6.13 -27.63
CA TYR A 289 -7.13 -6.12 -26.17
C TYR A 289 -6.55 -7.46 -25.69
N GLY A 290 -5.23 -7.52 -25.65
CA GLY A 290 -4.48 -8.71 -25.20
C GLY A 290 -4.36 -8.88 -23.68
N GLY A 291 -4.77 -7.87 -22.91
CA GLY A 291 -4.69 -7.89 -21.45
C GLY A 291 -3.36 -7.38 -20.89
N HIS A 292 -3.44 -6.78 -19.70
CA HIS A 292 -2.28 -6.24 -18.97
C HIS A 292 -2.08 -6.90 -17.60
N GLN A 293 -2.71 -8.04 -17.34
CA GLN A 293 -2.63 -8.74 -16.06
C GLN A 293 -1.18 -8.98 -15.61
N HIS A 294 -0.32 -9.56 -16.46
CA HIS A 294 1.11 -9.75 -16.14
C HIS A 294 1.82 -8.44 -15.72
N ARG A 295 1.66 -7.33 -16.47
CA ARG A 295 2.28 -6.03 -16.17
C ARG A 295 1.71 -5.39 -14.90
N LEU A 296 0.38 -5.29 -14.84
CA LEU A 296 -0.31 -4.55 -13.79
C LEU A 296 -0.43 -5.33 -12.48
N SER A 297 -0.53 -6.67 -12.50
CA SER A 297 -0.67 -7.47 -11.28
C SER A 297 0.54 -7.36 -10.37
N HIS A 298 1.75 -7.49 -10.95
CA HIS A 298 2.99 -7.36 -10.19
C HIS A 298 3.12 -5.94 -9.64
N TYR A 299 2.91 -4.94 -10.51
CA TYR A 299 2.93 -3.52 -10.13
C TYR A 299 2.02 -3.21 -8.94
N PHE A 300 0.72 -3.55 -9.04
CA PHE A 300 -0.24 -3.24 -7.98
C PHE A 300 0.00 -4.05 -6.71
N ARG A 301 0.42 -5.32 -6.81
CA ARG A 301 0.68 -6.15 -5.64
C ARG A 301 1.82 -5.59 -4.80
N HIS A 302 2.95 -5.25 -5.43
CA HIS A 302 4.08 -4.66 -4.73
C HIS A 302 3.72 -3.29 -4.15
N LEU A 303 3.08 -2.42 -4.93
CA LEU A 303 2.64 -1.11 -4.47
C LEU A 303 1.69 -1.21 -3.26
N PHE A 304 0.67 -2.07 -3.36
CA PHE A 304 -0.32 -2.28 -2.30
C PHE A 304 0.34 -2.84 -1.03
N GLN A 305 1.27 -3.78 -1.20
CA GLN A 305 2.00 -4.35 -0.07
C GLN A 305 2.90 -3.31 0.62
N SER A 306 3.48 -2.36 -0.11
CA SER A 306 4.26 -1.25 0.47
C SER A 306 3.41 -0.35 1.37
N PHE A 307 2.23 0.06 0.89
CA PHE A 307 1.33 0.88 1.71
C PHE A 307 0.72 0.09 2.87
N LYS A 308 0.43 -1.19 2.67
CA LYS A 308 0.01 -2.08 3.75
C LYS A 308 1.09 -2.23 4.82
N TYR A 309 2.35 -2.42 4.43
CA TYR A 309 3.48 -2.49 5.34
C TYR A 309 3.62 -1.18 6.12
N LEU A 310 3.56 -0.04 5.44
CA LEU A 310 3.63 1.28 6.09
C LEU A 310 2.49 1.49 7.11
N SER A 311 1.24 1.22 6.73
CA SER A 311 0.08 1.37 7.63
C SER A 311 0.09 0.37 8.79
N SER A 312 0.75 -0.79 8.64
CA SER A 312 0.85 -1.78 9.72
C SER A 312 1.87 -1.43 10.80
N GLN A 313 2.73 -0.43 10.60
CA GLN A 313 3.73 -0.08 11.62
C GLN A 313 3.11 0.75 12.75
N ASP A 314 3.08 0.19 13.96
CA ASP A 314 2.51 0.88 15.12
C ASP A 314 3.50 1.86 15.79
N ILE A 315 4.80 1.74 15.50
CA ILE A 315 5.83 2.67 16.00
C ILE A 315 5.71 4.06 15.36
N LEU A 316 5.11 4.13 14.17
CA LEU A 316 5.00 5.35 13.39
C LEU A 316 3.68 6.05 13.73
N ASP A 317 3.79 7.32 14.09
CA ASP A 317 2.63 8.19 14.23
C ASP A 317 2.02 8.55 12.86
N LYS A 318 0.85 9.19 12.88
CA LYS A 318 0.12 9.61 11.67
C LYS A 318 0.97 10.51 10.77
N LYS A 319 1.79 11.38 11.37
CA LYS A 319 2.66 12.33 10.66
C LYS A 319 3.76 11.60 9.89
N ASN A 320 4.46 10.67 10.54
CA ASN A 320 5.55 9.90 9.93
C ASN A 320 5.01 8.93 8.88
N LYS A 321 3.88 8.25 9.13
CA LYS A 321 3.22 7.43 8.10
C LYS A 321 2.92 8.24 6.85
N TYR A 322 2.25 9.39 7.02
CA TYR A 322 1.96 10.27 5.89
C TYR A 322 3.23 10.74 5.17
N PHE A 323 4.30 11.06 5.92
CA PHE A 323 5.60 11.47 5.36
C PHE A 323 6.22 10.39 4.47
N TYR A 324 6.35 9.15 4.95
CA TYR A 324 6.87 8.05 4.12
C TYR A 324 5.95 7.74 2.94
N GLY A 325 4.64 7.76 3.14
CA GLY A 325 3.68 7.58 2.04
C GLY A 325 3.81 8.66 0.96
N LYS A 326 4.12 9.90 1.35
CA LYS A 326 4.45 11.00 0.43
C LYS A 326 5.76 10.75 -0.32
N ILE A 327 6.80 10.23 0.34
CA ILE A 327 8.05 9.82 -0.31
C ILE A 327 7.77 8.77 -1.38
N PHE A 328 6.99 7.74 -1.05
CA PHE A 328 6.62 6.70 -2.01
C PHE A 328 5.82 7.29 -3.17
N ARG A 329 4.78 8.10 -2.89
CA ARG A 329 3.97 8.75 -3.93
C ARG A 329 4.80 9.59 -4.88
N ALA A 330 5.85 10.26 -4.41
CA ALA A 330 6.75 11.03 -5.27
C ALA A 330 7.46 10.17 -6.34
N GLN A 331 7.52 8.85 -6.15
CA GLN A 331 8.03 7.92 -7.16
C GLN A 331 6.99 7.53 -8.22
N ILE A 332 5.71 7.84 -8.03
CA ILE A 332 4.59 7.42 -8.89
C ILE A 332 4.29 8.53 -9.90
N SER A 333 4.43 8.23 -11.20
CA SER A 333 4.15 9.21 -12.26
C SER A 333 2.66 9.51 -12.41
N THR A 334 2.31 10.60 -13.09
CA THR A 334 0.92 10.96 -13.38
C THR A 334 0.13 9.86 -14.11
N HIS A 335 0.74 9.17 -15.08
CA HIS A 335 0.07 8.08 -15.81
C HIS A 335 -0.16 6.85 -14.92
N GLU A 336 0.78 6.58 -14.01
CA GLU A 336 0.60 5.56 -12.99
C GLU A 336 -0.52 5.93 -12.01
N GLN A 337 -0.57 7.18 -11.53
CA GLN A 337 -1.68 7.66 -10.70
C GLN A 337 -3.03 7.55 -11.42
N ALA A 338 -3.08 7.79 -12.73
CA ALA A 338 -4.30 7.63 -13.54
C ALA A 338 -4.77 6.17 -13.57
N ILE A 339 -3.84 5.24 -13.79
CA ILE A 339 -4.12 3.80 -13.77
C ILE A 339 -4.49 3.32 -12.36
N ILE A 340 -3.85 3.83 -11.30
CA ILE A 340 -4.22 3.55 -9.91
C ILE A 340 -5.63 4.04 -9.61
N PHE A 341 -6.00 5.26 -10.03
CA PHE A 341 -7.34 5.80 -9.84
C PHE A 341 -8.40 4.96 -10.53
N ILE A 342 -8.19 4.61 -11.81
CA ILE A 342 -9.13 3.75 -12.53
C ILE A 342 -9.24 2.39 -11.83
N ASN A 343 -8.11 1.79 -11.44
CA ASN A 343 -8.13 0.53 -10.72
C ASN A 343 -8.92 0.64 -9.41
N SER A 344 -8.69 1.69 -8.62
CA SER A 344 -9.24 1.85 -7.27
C SER A 344 -10.76 2.07 -7.26
N ILE A 345 -11.32 2.65 -8.32
CA ILE A 345 -12.78 2.80 -8.47
C ILE A 345 -13.47 1.54 -9.04
N THR A 346 -12.71 0.58 -9.56
CA THR A 346 -13.24 -0.71 -10.05
C THR A 346 -13.35 -1.74 -8.92
N ARG A 347 -13.84 -2.95 -9.23
CA ARG A 347 -13.82 -4.06 -8.27
C ARG A 347 -12.40 -4.58 -8.02
N LEU A 348 -11.52 -4.56 -9.02
CA LEU A 348 -10.16 -5.12 -8.90
C LEU A 348 -9.29 -4.33 -7.90
N GLY A 349 -9.50 -3.02 -7.80
CA GLY A 349 -8.78 -2.15 -6.86
C GLY A 349 -9.60 -1.76 -5.63
N TYR A 350 -10.72 -2.43 -5.34
CA TYR A 350 -11.59 -2.03 -4.22
C TYR A 350 -10.87 -1.95 -2.87
N ASN A 351 -9.88 -2.81 -2.67
CA ASN A 351 -9.10 -2.86 -1.43
C ASN A 351 -8.23 -1.61 -1.21
N TRP A 352 -7.94 -0.82 -2.25
CA TRP A 352 -7.18 0.43 -2.07
C TRP A 352 -7.85 1.41 -1.11
N GLU A 353 -9.17 1.36 -1.00
CA GLU A 353 -9.94 2.26 -0.13
C GLU A 353 -10.78 1.50 0.90
N TYR A 354 -11.31 0.33 0.54
CA TYR A 354 -12.34 -0.34 1.35
C TYR A 354 -11.87 -1.71 1.85
N THR A 355 -10.67 -1.79 2.42
CA THR A 355 -10.17 -3.04 2.97
C THR A 355 -10.98 -3.45 4.21
N SER A 356 -12.00 -4.28 4.02
CA SER A 356 -12.89 -4.74 5.09
C SER A 356 -12.39 -5.98 5.85
N LYS A 357 -11.13 -6.41 5.65
CA LYS A 357 -10.65 -7.73 6.10
C LYS A 357 -9.15 -7.77 6.40
N TYR A 358 -8.70 -7.08 7.44
CA TYR A 358 -7.51 -7.57 8.13
C TYR A 358 -7.98 -8.25 9.41
N GLU A 359 -7.70 -9.56 9.52
CA GLU A 359 -8.12 -10.42 10.65
C GLU A 359 -7.74 -9.84 12.02
N ASN A 360 -6.71 -9.00 12.06
CA ASN A 360 -6.23 -8.34 13.28
C ASN A 360 -7.03 -7.09 13.70
N ILE A 361 -7.90 -6.54 12.85
CA ILE A 361 -8.73 -5.37 13.18
C ILE A 361 -9.90 -5.76 14.08
N ASN A 362 -10.39 -7.01 13.97
CA ASN A 362 -11.53 -7.50 14.75
C ASN A 362 -11.27 -7.53 16.27
N LYS A 363 -10.03 -7.32 16.71
CA LYS A 363 -9.63 -7.21 18.12
C LYS A 363 -9.60 -5.77 18.64
N LEU A 364 -9.79 -4.77 17.77
CA LEU A 364 -9.78 -3.35 18.13
C LEU A 364 -11.22 -2.85 18.31
N SER A 365 -11.43 -1.98 19.29
CA SER A 365 -12.72 -1.32 19.54
C SER A 365 -12.52 0.18 19.76
N GLY A 366 -13.58 0.96 19.54
CA GLY A 366 -13.58 2.40 19.78
C GLY A 366 -12.74 3.21 18.80
N GLU A 367 -12.05 4.24 19.30
CA GLU A 367 -11.32 5.21 18.47
C GLU A 367 -10.11 4.61 17.74
N LYS A 368 -9.43 3.63 18.36
CA LYS A 368 -8.29 2.94 17.74
C LYS A 368 -8.69 2.18 16.47
N LEU A 369 -9.90 1.60 16.46
CA LEU A 369 -10.46 0.96 15.28
C LEU A 369 -10.67 1.98 14.16
N LYS A 370 -11.36 3.08 14.46
CA LYS A 370 -11.62 4.16 13.48
C LYS A 370 -10.34 4.73 12.89
N GLN A 371 -9.32 4.97 13.71
CA GLN A 371 -8.02 5.44 13.25
C GLN A 371 -7.37 4.42 12.31
N LYS A 372 -7.37 3.13 12.66
CA LYS A 372 -6.77 2.10 11.80
C LYS A 372 -7.54 1.94 10.49
N GLU A 373 -8.87 2.04 10.52
CA GLU A 373 -9.70 2.04 9.30
C GLU A 373 -9.38 3.21 8.38
N GLU A 374 -9.11 4.41 8.93
CA GLU A 374 -8.63 5.55 8.15
C GLU A 374 -7.26 5.28 7.52
N GLU A 375 -6.31 4.71 8.27
CA GLU A 375 -4.96 4.38 7.77
C GLU A 375 -4.95 3.33 6.64
N LEU A 376 -6.05 2.60 6.48
CA LEU A 376 -6.21 1.57 5.45
C LEU A 376 -6.92 2.05 4.19
N LYS A 377 -7.43 3.29 4.21
CA LYS A 377 -7.91 4.00 3.03
C LYS A 377 -6.72 4.59 2.26
N PHE A 378 -5.91 3.74 1.62
CA PHE A 378 -4.61 4.13 1.08
C PHE A 378 -4.68 5.28 0.07
N ILE A 379 -5.71 5.32 -0.78
CA ILE A 379 -5.89 6.43 -1.74
C ILE A 379 -6.09 7.75 -1.00
N THR A 380 -7.05 7.77 -0.07
CA THR A 380 -7.42 8.97 0.69
C THR A 380 -6.34 9.39 1.68
N TYR A 381 -5.85 8.46 2.50
CA TYR A 381 -4.93 8.72 3.61
C TYR A 381 -3.55 9.19 3.12
N TYR A 382 -2.96 8.48 2.16
CA TYR A 382 -1.66 8.85 1.58
C TYR A 382 -1.79 9.83 0.41
N GLN A 383 -3.02 10.22 0.06
CA GLN A 383 -3.28 11.18 -1.01
C GLN A 383 -2.64 10.69 -2.32
N LEU A 384 -2.82 9.40 -2.62
CA LEU A 384 -1.97 8.66 -3.59
C LEU A 384 -2.11 9.17 -5.02
N ILE A 385 -3.30 9.69 -5.36
CA ILE A 385 -3.67 10.20 -6.67
C ILE A 385 -3.69 11.74 -6.73
N LYS A 386 -3.02 12.39 -5.78
CA LYS A 386 -3.02 13.86 -5.63
C LYS A 386 -2.54 14.62 -6.87
N ASN A 387 -1.62 14.05 -7.65
CA ASN A 387 -0.99 14.69 -8.81
C ASN A 387 -1.72 14.39 -10.13
N LEU A 388 -2.96 13.88 -10.06
CA LEU A 388 -3.79 13.75 -11.25
C LEU A 388 -4.08 15.13 -11.86
N PRO A 389 -3.85 15.31 -13.17
CA PRO A 389 -4.09 16.57 -13.85
C PRO A 389 -5.58 16.76 -14.10
N GLY A 390 -5.99 18.02 -14.12
CA GLY A 390 -7.38 18.45 -14.26
C GLY A 390 -8.30 18.00 -13.13
N THR A 391 -9.59 18.28 -13.33
CA THR A 391 -10.68 17.84 -12.47
C THR A 391 -11.29 16.50 -12.91
N HIS A 392 -11.00 16.06 -14.14
CA HIS A 392 -11.57 14.89 -14.77
C HIS A 392 -10.51 14.05 -15.50
N LEU A 393 -10.70 12.73 -15.50
CA LEU A 393 -9.97 11.77 -16.30
C LEU A 393 -10.92 11.09 -17.30
N ILE A 394 -10.85 11.44 -18.58
CA ILE A 394 -11.70 10.85 -19.64
C ILE A 394 -13.21 11.02 -19.33
N GLY A 395 -13.56 12.20 -18.81
CA GLY A 395 -14.93 12.53 -18.38
C GLY A 395 -15.29 12.07 -16.96
N ILE A 396 -14.44 11.28 -16.30
CA ILE A 396 -14.65 10.79 -14.94
C ILE A 396 -14.13 11.84 -13.95
N LYS A 397 -15.00 12.43 -13.15
CA LYS A 397 -14.60 13.45 -12.17
C LYS A 397 -13.96 12.81 -10.94
N HIS A 398 -12.72 13.19 -10.61
CA HIS A 398 -11.96 12.52 -9.53
C HIS A 398 -12.65 12.67 -8.17
N LYS A 399 -13.15 13.88 -7.87
CA LYS A 399 -13.80 14.22 -6.60
C LYS A 399 -15.10 13.46 -6.34
N ASP A 400 -15.77 13.01 -7.39
CA ASP A 400 -17.02 12.28 -7.20
C ASP A 400 -16.73 10.93 -6.52
N TYR A 401 -15.54 10.35 -6.74
CA TYR A 401 -15.08 9.10 -6.13
C TYR A 401 -14.21 9.31 -4.88
N TYR A 402 -13.37 10.34 -4.87
CA TYR A 402 -12.44 10.63 -3.77
C TYR A 402 -12.51 12.10 -3.33
N PRO A 403 -13.59 12.51 -2.63
CA PRO A 403 -13.80 13.90 -2.23
C PRO A 403 -12.77 14.42 -1.22
N ASN A 404 -12.15 13.51 -0.45
CA ASN A 404 -11.18 13.83 0.60
C ASN A 404 -9.73 13.90 0.09
N VAL A 405 -9.50 13.66 -1.20
CA VAL A 405 -8.19 13.84 -1.83
C VAL A 405 -8.02 15.32 -2.19
N LYS A 406 -6.92 15.92 -1.77
CA LYS A 406 -6.54 17.32 -2.01
C LYS A 406 -5.74 17.42 -3.32
N PHE A 407 -6.42 17.44 -4.46
CA PHE A 407 -5.78 17.53 -5.78
C PHE A 407 -5.05 18.88 -5.96
N GLU A 408 -3.97 18.90 -6.74
CA GLU A 408 -3.08 20.09 -6.82
C GLU A 408 -3.71 21.30 -7.52
N ILE A 409 -4.60 21.08 -8.49
CA ILE A 409 -5.17 22.14 -9.34
C ILE A 409 -6.27 22.94 -8.63
N GLU A 410 -6.59 22.59 -7.39
CA GLU A 410 -7.60 23.29 -6.57
C GLU A 410 -7.08 24.54 -5.86
N ASN A 411 -5.77 24.78 -5.90
CA ASN A 411 -5.14 25.92 -5.23
C ASN A 411 -4.93 27.14 -6.15
N ASN A 412 -5.50 27.16 -7.36
CA ASN A 412 -5.43 28.28 -8.30
C ASN A 412 -6.82 28.86 -8.59
#